data_AF-L1PSS0-F1
#
_entry.id   AF-L1PSS0-F1
#
_cell.length_a   1.000
_cell.length_b   1.000
_cell.length_c   1.000
_cell.angle_alpha   90.00
_cell.angle_beta   90.00
_cell.angle_gamma   90.00
#
_symmetry.space_group_name_H-M   'P 1'
#
loop_
_entity.id
_entity.type
_entity.pdbx_description
1 polymer ?
#
loop_
_entity_poly.entity_id
_entity_poly.type
_entity_poly.pdbx_seq_one_letter_code
_entity_poly.pdbx_strand_id
1 'polypeptide(L)'
;MKQLVVFLAISILCLSCGQEKKQMINTDFQITECSALYKGKPLPFGKPIEEWEKIFGKVSRKKYECVYIWDDLGIAIQNPTTTNSDPYDPSPKTRKYDVLYIFYANLDSPAGRNEKLSFIAPTNYVEAMEKYSEKYNLTFEEVLDKLEYPGNGEGAANIRILKEFFFLPYNIYDKSVTIDGAEVKAGMSLKEFNKNRRALGINMFTFRDVNMNGIDEHGKTEGDGEFWDDRRKNFCEEQGHYILCSLQYSYNALEYIKIGYGINGDDEDIYSF
;
A
#
# COMPACT_ATOMS: atom_id res chain seq x y z
N MET A 1 -17.04 -58.77 18.45
CA MET A 1 -17.64 -57.55 17.87
C MET A 1 -17.53 -56.32 18.76
N LYS A 2 -17.92 -56.35 20.05
CA LYS A 2 -17.82 -55.16 20.93
C LYS A 2 -16.39 -54.61 21.12
N GLN A 3 -15.36 -55.45 21.18
CA GLN A 3 -13.97 -54.99 21.33
C GLN A 3 -13.37 -54.38 20.04
N LEU A 4 -13.85 -54.77 18.85
CA LEU A 4 -13.38 -54.22 17.57
C LEU A 4 -13.92 -52.80 17.32
N VAL A 5 -15.15 -52.53 17.79
CA VAL A 5 -15.79 -51.21 17.67
C VAL A 5 -15.12 -50.16 18.56
N VAL A 6 -14.61 -50.58 19.73
CA VAL A 6 -13.88 -49.68 20.64
C VAL A 6 -12.52 -49.28 20.08
N PHE A 7 -11.80 -50.21 19.43
CA PHE A 7 -10.51 -49.89 18.80
C PHE A 7 -10.65 -48.96 17.58
N LEU A 8 -11.74 -49.08 16.80
CA LEU A 8 -12.01 -48.19 15.66
C LEU A 8 -12.41 -46.78 16.09
N ALA A 9 -13.09 -46.64 17.23
CA ALA A 9 -13.47 -45.34 17.78
C ALA A 9 -12.26 -44.54 18.30
N ILE A 10 -11.28 -45.22 18.91
CA ILE A 10 -10.06 -44.59 19.44
C ILE A 10 -9.14 -44.13 18.31
N SER A 11 -9.04 -44.87 17.20
CA SER A 11 -8.23 -44.46 16.04
C SER A 11 -8.83 -43.28 15.26
N ILE A 12 -10.15 -43.12 15.24
CA ILE A 12 -10.81 -41.93 14.66
C ILE A 12 -10.63 -40.69 15.54
N LEU A 13 -10.58 -40.85 16.87
CA LEU A 13 -10.31 -39.77 17.83
C LEU A 13 -8.83 -39.29 17.82
N CYS A 14 -7.88 -40.14 17.42
CA CYS A 14 -6.48 -39.75 17.26
C CYS A 14 -6.18 -39.03 15.93
N LEU A 15 -7.08 -39.07 14.94
CA LEU A 15 -6.92 -38.36 13.66
C LEU A 15 -7.44 -36.92 13.69
N SER A 16 -8.20 -36.51 14.71
CA SER A 16 -8.73 -35.14 14.83
C SER A 16 -7.87 -34.20 15.69
N CYS A 17 -6.76 -34.68 16.27
CA CYS A 17 -5.77 -33.88 16.99
C CYS A 17 -4.53 -33.64 16.12
N GLY A 18 -4.68 -32.82 15.08
CA GLY A 18 -3.56 -32.48 14.19
C GLY A 18 -3.77 -31.28 13.28
N GLN A 19 -4.91 -30.59 13.33
CA GLN A 19 -4.99 -29.25 12.78
C GLN A 19 -4.43 -28.31 13.84
N GLU A 20 -3.15 -27.96 13.72
CA GLU A 20 -2.63 -26.74 14.32
C GLU A 20 -3.66 -25.64 14.04
N LYS A 21 -4.28 -25.10 15.09
CA LYS A 21 -5.06 -23.87 14.95
C LYS A 21 -4.11 -22.85 14.35
N LYS A 22 -4.25 -22.55 13.06
CA LYS A 22 -3.55 -21.44 12.41
C LYS A 22 -3.75 -20.23 13.34
N GLN A 23 -2.69 -19.82 14.02
CA GLN A 23 -2.76 -18.72 14.97
C GLN A 23 -3.16 -17.49 14.18
N MET A 24 -4.38 -17.02 14.40
CA MET A 24 -4.93 -15.90 13.66
C MET A 24 -4.21 -14.64 14.12
N ILE A 25 -3.39 -14.06 13.25
CA ILE A 25 -2.62 -12.86 13.55
C ILE A 25 -3.60 -11.69 13.61
N ASN A 26 -3.71 -11.07 14.79
CA ASN A 26 -4.62 -9.95 15.01
C ASN A 26 -3.92 -8.63 14.64
N THR A 27 -4.05 -8.23 13.38
CA THR A 27 -3.56 -6.94 12.86
C THR A 27 -4.70 -5.95 12.68
N ASP A 28 -4.43 -4.65 12.79
CA ASP A 28 -5.46 -3.64 12.54
C ASP A 28 -5.94 -3.76 11.08
N PHE A 29 -5.03 -3.83 10.10
CA PHE A 29 -5.40 -4.10 8.71
C PHE A 29 -5.31 -5.59 8.37
N GLN A 30 -6.35 -6.10 7.73
CA GLN A 30 -6.43 -7.48 7.24
C GLN A 30 -6.91 -7.47 5.79
N ILE A 31 -6.04 -7.89 4.88
CA ILE A 31 -6.28 -7.86 3.44
C ILE A 31 -6.37 -9.30 2.95
N THR A 32 -7.40 -9.59 2.17
CA THR A 32 -7.65 -10.87 1.51
C THR A 32 -8.05 -10.61 0.07
N GLU A 33 -8.15 -11.63 -0.77
CA GLU A 33 -8.61 -11.47 -2.16
C GLU A 33 -9.96 -10.74 -2.28
N CYS A 34 -10.87 -10.97 -1.32
CA CYS A 34 -12.26 -10.50 -1.39
C CYS A 34 -12.64 -9.44 -0.35
N SER A 35 -11.72 -9.04 0.51
CA SER A 35 -12.01 -8.07 1.55
C SER A 35 -10.77 -7.38 2.06
N ALA A 36 -10.93 -6.11 2.41
CA ALA A 36 -9.95 -5.32 3.14
C ALA A 36 -10.64 -4.78 4.39
N LEU A 37 -10.08 -5.10 5.56
CA LEU A 37 -10.65 -4.75 6.85
C LEU A 37 -9.69 -3.83 7.63
N TYR A 38 -10.25 -2.94 8.43
CA TYR A 38 -9.55 -2.23 9.50
C TYR A 38 -10.27 -2.44 10.83
N LYS A 39 -9.55 -2.99 11.82
CA LYS A 39 -10.06 -3.38 13.14
C LYS A 39 -11.33 -4.23 13.04
N GLY A 40 -11.33 -5.18 12.10
CA GLY A 40 -12.44 -6.08 11.82
C GLY A 40 -13.63 -5.46 11.06
N LYS A 41 -13.56 -4.18 10.67
CA LYS A 41 -14.61 -3.51 9.89
C LYS A 41 -14.21 -3.41 8.42
N PRO A 42 -15.12 -3.67 7.46
CA PRO A 42 -14.84 -3.48 6.04
C PRO A 42 -14.43 -2.05 5.70
N LEU A 43 -13.41 -1.91 4.87
CA LEU A 43 -13.02 -0.63 4.29
C LEU A 43 -14.01 -0.22 3.19
N PRO A 44 -14.43 1.05 3.13
CA PRO A 44 -15.55 1.49 2.31
C PRO A 44 -15.08 1.92 0.92
N PHE A 45 -14.37 1.03 0.22
CA PHE A 45 -14.00 1.26 -1.18
C PHE A 45 -15.25 1.54 -2.04
N GLY A 46 -15.12 2.46 -3.00
CA GLY A 46 -16.25 2.92 -3.81
C GLY A 46 -17.27 3.81 -3.08
N LYS A 47 -17.00 4.18 -1.82
CA LYS A 47 -17.84 5.11 -1.04
C LYS A 47 -17.19 6.50 -0.93
N PRO A 48 -17.98 7.55 -0.63
CA PRO A 48 -17.45 8.88 -0.33
C PRO A 48 -16.45 8.87 0.83
N ILE A 49 -15.54 9.84 0.85
CA ILE A 49 -14.50 10.00 1.88
C ILE A 49 -15.09 10.13 3.29
N GLU A 50 -16.31 10.65 3.41
CA GLU A 50 -17.03 10.74 4.67
C GLU A 50 -17.26 9.37 5.33
N GLU A 51 -17.38 8.28 4.54
CA GLU A 51 -17.46 6.92 5.10
C GLU A 51 -16.11 6.43 5.61
N TRP A 52 -15.02 6.83 4.97
CA TRP A 52 -13.66 6.55 5.45
C TRP A 52 -13.37 7.30 6.76
N GLU A 53 -13.84 8.54 6.90
CA GLU A 53 -13.70 9.32 8.13
C GLU A 53 -14.40 8.69 9.34
N LYS A 54 -15.49 7.95 9.14
CA LYS A 54 -16.16 7.20 10.22
C LYS A 54 -15.30 6.07 10.77
N ILE A 55 -14.32 5.60 10.01
CA ILE A 55 -13.42 4.50 10.37
C ILE A 55 -12.10 5.03 10.90
N PHE A 56 -11.50 6.01 10.22
CA PHE A 56 -10.17 6.52 10.52
C PHE A 56 -10.17 7.81 11.36
N GLY A 57 -11.33 8.44 11.55
CA GLY A 57 -11.43 9.79 12.10
C GLY A 57 -11.31 10.84 11.00
N LYS A 58 -11.28 12.13 11.37
CA LYS A 58 -11.17 13.23 10.42
C LYS A 58 -9.83 13.21 9.68
N VAL A 59 -9.88 13.55 8.39
CA VAL A 59 -8.68 13.70 7.55
C VAL A 59 -7.76 14.77 8.16
N SER A 60 -6.48 14.47 8.30
CA SER A 60 -5.47 15.41 8.81
C SER A 60 -5.17 16.50 7.79
N ARG A 61 -4.95 16.08 6.53
CA ARG A 61 -4.67 16.97 5.41
C ARG A 61 -5.36 16.49 4.16
N LYS A 62 -5.91 17.43 3.42
CA LYS A 62 -6.45 17.22 2.09
C LYS A 62 -5.58 17.98 1.11
N LYS A 63 -5.22 17.34 0.00
CA LYS A 63 -4.53 18.00 -1.09
C LYS A 63 -5.29 17.70 -2.37
N TYR A 64 -5.88 18.75 -2.93
CA TYR A 64 -6.88 18.67 -4.01
C TYR A 64 -8.13 17.86 -3.60
N GLU A 65 -9.00 17.58 -4.57
CA GLU A 65 -10.20 16.76 -4.38
C GLU A 65 -9.96 15.25 -4.57
N CYS A 66 -8.69 14.86 -4.62
CA CYS A 66 -8.30 13.49 -4.95
C CYS A 66 -7.33 12.85 -3.95
N VAL A 67 -6.75 13.59 -2.99
CA VAL A 67 -5.82 13.04 -1.98
C VAL A 67 -6.22 13.44 -0.56
N TYR A 68 -6.38 12.41 0.29
CA TYR A 68 -6.81 12.53 1.68
C TYR A 68 -5.83 11.78 2.59
N ILE A 69 -5.26 12.47 3.56
CA ILE A 69 -4.12 11.98 4.35
C ILE A 69 -4.49 11.97 5.83
N TRP A 70 -4.27 10.83 6.48
CA TRP A 70 -4.33 10.69 7.94
C TRP A 70 -2.91 10.55 8.47
N ASP A 71 -2.31 11.70 8.81
CA ASP A 71 -0.90 11.80 9.18
C ASP A 71 -0.55 10.93 10.38
N ASP A 72 -1.42 10.88 11.39
CA ASP A 72 -1.21 10.12 12.63
C ASP A 72 -1.30 8.61 12.42
N LEU A 73 -2.02 8.17 11.38
CA LEU A 73 -2.15 6.75 11.03
C LEU A 73 -1.09 6.30 10.02
N GLY A 74 -0.39 7.22 9.36
CA GLY A 74 0.54 6.89 8.29
C GLY A 74 -0.15 6.31 7.06
N ILE A 75 -1.35 6.79 6.73
CA ILE A 75 -2.12 6.32 5.56
C ILE A 75 -2.57 7.49 4.68
N ALA A 76 -2.80 7.21 3.41
CA ALA A 76 -3.46 8.13 2.49
C ALA A 76 -4.42 7.39 1.55
N ILE A 77 -5.45 8.09 1.09
CA ILE A 77 -6.29 7.68 -0.02
C ILE A 77 -6.00 8.63 -1.18
N GLN A 78 -5.73 8.06 -2.35
CA GLN A 78 -5.58 8.81 -3.59
C GLN A 78 -6.48 8.21 -4.67
N ASN A 79 -7.11 9.09 -5.46
CA ASN A 79 -7.77 8.69 -6.69
C ASN A 79 -6.89 9.07 -7.89
N PRO A 80 -6.30 8.09 -8.61
CA PRO A 80 -5.41 8.34 -9.74
C PRO A 80 -6.15 8.77 -11.01
N THR A 81 -7.47 8.60 -11.07
CA THR A 81 -8.30 8.93 -12.26
C THR A 81 -8.83 10.36 -12.23
N THR A 82 -8.56 11.09 -11.15
CA THR A 82 -8.95 12.49 -10.97
C THR A 82 -7.72 13.37 -10.85
N THR A 83 -7.78 14.53 -11.48
CA THR A 83 -6.72 15.53 -11.49
C THR A 83 -6.91 16.57 -10.38
N ASN A 84 -5.85 17.35 -10.15
CA ASN A 84 -5.82 18.41 -9.13
C ASN A 84 -6.90 19.50 -9.34
N SER A 85 -7.44 19.62 -10.56
CA SER A 85 -8.46 20.59 -10.96
C SER A 85 -9.90 20.07 -10.92
N ASP A 86 -10.09 18.75 -10.78
CA ASP A 86 -11.43 18.17 -10.80
C ASP A 86 -12.18 18.49 -9.50
N PRO A 87 -13.50 18.80 -9.56
CA PRO A 87 -14.30 18.97 -8.37
C PRO A 87 -14.48 17.64 -7.63
N TYR A 88 -14.77 17.71 -6.33
CA TYR A 88 -15.10 16.50 -5.56
C TYR A 88 -16.30 15.79 -6.16
N ASP A 89 -16.11 14.51 -6.51
CA ASP A 89 -17.20 13.63 -6.88
C ASP A 89 -17.29 12.44 -5.91
N PRO A 90 -18.29 12.45 -5.00
CA PRO A 90 -18.53 11.36 -4.07
C PRO A 90 -19.18 10.13 -4.72
N SER A 91 -19.49 10.17 -6.03
CA SER A 91 -20.20 9.10 -6.71
C SER A 91 -19.39 7.80 -6.73
N PRO A 92 -20.05 6.62 -6.68
CA PRO A 92 -19.37 5.34 -6.84
C PRO A 92 -18.61 5.22 -8.17
N LYS A 93 -19.04 5.94 -9.22
CA LYS A 93 -18.37 5.95 -10.52
C LYS A 93 -16.94 6.46 -10.43
N THR A 94 -16.70 7.44 -9.56
CA THR A 94 -15.39 8.05 -9.36
C THR A 94 -14.65 7.37 -8.21
N ARG A 95 -15.32 7.20 -7.06
CA ARG A 95 -14.70 6.66 -5.84
C ARG A 95 -14.31 5.18 -5.93
N LYS A 96 -14.79 4.44 -6.94
CA LYS A 96 -14.34 3.05 -7.19
C LYS A 96 -12.84 2.95 -7.48
N TYR A 97 -12.22 4.03 -7.97
CA TYR A 97 -10.78 4.11 -8.25
C TYR A 97 -9.95 4.60 -7.06
N ASP A 98 -10.56 4.81 -5.88
CA ASP A 98 -9.79 5.20 -4.70
C ASP A 98 -8.82 4.08 -4.30
N VAL A 99 -7.56 4.45 -4.12
CA VAL A 99 -6.46 3.58 -3.68
C VAL A 99 -6.02 3.99 -2.29
N LEU A 100 -5.98 3.01 -1.37
CA LEU A 100 -5.43 3.16 -0.04
C LEU A 100 -3.93 2.85 -0.05
N TYR A 101 -3.15 3.74 0.54
CA TYR A 101 -1.72 3.56 0.81
C TYR A 101 -1.49 3.49 2.32
N ILE A 102 -0.72 2.49 2.76
CA ILE A 102 -0.24 2.35 4.14
C ILE A 102 1.28 2.51 4.09
N PHE A 103 1.80 3.60 4.65
CA PHE A 103 3.20 4.00 4.51
C PHE A 103 4.07 3.47 5.64
N TYR A 104 5.19 2.85 5.28
CA TYR A 104 6.26 2.41 6.18
C TYR A 104 7.54 3.24 6.02
N ALA A 105 7.56 4.14 5.04
CA ALA A 105 8.61 5.13 4.84
C ALA A 105 8.01 6.49 4.46
N ASN A 106 8.72 7.55 4.82
CA ASN A 106 8.42 8.93 4.46
C ASN A 106 9.72 9.72 4.28
N LEU A 107 9.66 11.05 4.14
CA LEU A 107 10.85 11.90 3.96
C LEU A 107 11.89 11.80 5.08
N ASP A 108 11.48 11.42 6.28
CA ASP A 108 12.37 11.29 7.44
C ASP A 108 13.07 9.93 7.50
N SER A 109 12.63 8.96 6.69
CA SER A 109 13.21 7.62 6.57
C SER A 109 14.55 7.61 5.82
N PRO A 110 15.35 6.53 5.91
CA PRO A 110 16.58 6.41 5.12
C PRO A 110 16.37 6.57 3.62
N ALA A 111 15.31 5.98 3.05
CA ALA A 111 14.97 6.13 1.64
C ALA A 111 14.62 7.59 1.29
N GLY A 112 13.85 8.26 2.15
CA GLY A 112 13.49 9.68 1.99
C GLY A 112 14.68 10.62 2.00
N ARG A 113 15.61 10.44 2.95
CA ARG A 113 16.83 11.26 3.06
C ARG A 113 17.81 11.08 1.90
N ASN A 114 17.71 9.97 1.17
CA ASN A 114 18.53 9.70 0.00
C ASN A 114 17.77 9.91 -1.32
N GLU A 115 16.55 10.49 -1.26
CA GLU A 115 15.70 10.75 -2.43
C GLU A 115 15.38 9.49 -3.24
N LYS A 116 15.21 8.37 -2.55
CA LYS A 116 14.95 7.04 -3.16
C LYS A 116 13.51 6.55 -3.01
N LEU A 117 12.61 7.37 -2.45
CA LEU A 117 11.19 7.02 -2.34
C LEU A 117 10.56 6.93 -3.72
N SER A 118 9.96 5.79 -4.06
CA SER A 118 9.26 5.57 -5.32
C SER A 118 7.95 6.36 -5.38
N PHE A 119 7.34 6.68 -4.23
CA PHE A 119 6.09 7.45 -4.20
C PHE A 119 6.28 8.90 -4.68
N ILE A 120 7.50 9.43 -4.62
CA ILE A 120 7.79 10.81 -5.04
C ILE A 120 8.40 10.81 -6.44
N ALA A 121 7.55 11.03 -7.45
CA ALA A 121 8.02 11.26 -8.81
C ALA A 121 8.75 12.62 -8.94
N PRO A 122 9.69 12.78 -9.89
CA PRO A 122 10.38 14.05 -10.18
C PRO A 122 9.44 15.26 -10.32
N THR A 123 8.28 15.07 -10.96
CA THR A 123 7.26 16.12 -11.13
C THR A 123 6.68 16.61 -9.80
N ASN A 124 6.61 15.76 -8.78
CA ASN A 124 6.13 16.12 -7.46
C ASN A 124 7.10 17.06 -6.75
N TYR A 125 8.41 16.97 -7.04
CA TYR A 125 9.42 17.88 -6.50
C TYR A 125 9.26 19.29 -7.06
N VAL A 126 9.06 19.42 -8.37
CA VAL A 126 8.85 20.73 -9.02
C VAL A 126 7.61 21.42 -8.45
N GLU A 127 6.48 20.71 -8.38
CA GLU A 127 5.25 21.25 -7.80
C GLU A 127 5.45 21.67 -6.33
N ALA A 128 6.19 20.87 -5.55
CA ALA A 128 6.47 21.17 -4.15
C ALA A 128 7.36 22.42 -4.00
N MET A 129 8.37 22.57 -4.87
CA MET A 129 9.23 23.75 -4.91
C MET A 129 8.45 25.01 -5.30
N GLU A 130 7.60 24.94 -6.33
CA GLU A 130 6.76 26.05 -6.76
C GLU A 130 5.87 26.55 -5.61
N LYS A 131 5.18 25.63 -4.93
CA LYS A 131 4.32 25.99 -3.78
C LYS A 131 5.10 26.54 -2.59
N TYR A 132 6.29 26.03 -2.34
CA TYR A 132 7.18 26.60 -1.33
C TYR A 132 7.60 28.02 -1.71
N SER A 133 7.99 28.23 -2.98
CA SER A 133 8.32 29.53 -3.55
C SER A 133 7.19 30.53 -3.35
N GLU A 134 5.96 30.15 -3.72
CA GLU A 134 4.76 30.98 -3.58
C GLU A 134 4.46 31.30 -2.12
N LYS A 135 4.45 30.29 -1.24
CA LYS A 135 4.11 30.46 0.17
C LYS A 135 5.06 31.41 0.89
N TYR A 136 6.35 31.36 0.54
CA TYR A 136 7.39 32.15 1.21
C TYR A 136 7.86 33.36 0.38
N ASN A 137 7.23 33.64 -0.77
CA ASN A 137 7.58 34.71 -1.70
C ASN A 137 9.08 34.72 -2.04
N LEU A 138 9.59 33.56 -2.43
CA LEU A 138 10.96 33.34 -2.86
C LEU A 138 11.04 33.21 -4.37
N THR A 139 12.19 33.53 -4.94
CA THR A 139 12.59 33.14 -6.30
C THR A 139 13.00 31.67 -6.34
N PHE A 140 13.01 31.07 -7.53
CA PHE A 140 13.44 29.68 -7.71
C PHE A 140 14.88 29.45 -7.23
N GLU A 141 15.78 30.41 -7.46
CA GLU A 141 17.18 30.35 -7.00
C GLU A 141 17.27 30.31 -5.46
N GLU A 142 16.47 31.12 -4.76
CA GLU A 142 16.41 31.10 -3.29
C GLU A 142 15.82 29.79 -2.75
N VAL A 143 14.92 29.14 -3.49
CA VAL A 143 14.41 27.80 -3.13
C VAL A 143 15.52 26.76 -3.25
N LEU A 144 16.28 26.78 -4.36
CA LEU A 144 17.41 25.85 -4.56
C LEU A 144 18.50 26.02 -3.48
N ASP A 145 18.82 27.26 -3.09
CA ASP A 145 19.75 27.56 -2.01
C ASP A 145 19.29 26.95 -0.68
N LYS A 146 18.01 27.13 -0.32
CA LYS A 146 17.42 26.54 0.89
C LYS A 146 17.35 25.02 0.87
N LEU A 147 17.22 24.43 -0.30
CA LEU A 147 17.29 22.99 -0.49
C LEU A 147 18.72 22.45 -0.42
N GLU A 148 19.73 23.32 -0.34
CA GLU A 148 21.14 22.93 -0.45
C GLU A 148 21.37 22.09 -1.72
N TYR A 149 20.69 22.45 -2.82
CA TYR A 149 20.64 21.62 -4.02
C TYR A 149 22.05 21.47 -4.60
N PRO A 150 22.59 20.23 -4.68
CA PRO A 150 23.92 20.02 -5.20
C PRO A 150 23.86 20.21 -6.71
N GLY A 151 24.18 21.41 -7.19
CA GLY A 151 24.11 21.77 -8.62
C GLY A 151 24.97 20.89 -9.56
N ASN A 152 25.76 19.95 -9.02
CA ASN A 152 26.53 18.93 -9.73
C ASN A 152 25.84 17.56 -9.83
N GLY A 153 24.64 17.40 -9.24
CA GLY A 153 23.91 16.12 -9.18
C GLY A 153 24.46 15.09 -8.19
N GLU A 154 25.45 15.46 -7.36
CA GLU A 154 26.04 14.60 -6.33
C GLU A 154 25.71 15.11 -4.93
N GLY A 155 24.90 14.36 -4.18
CA GLY A 155 24.41 14.72 -2.85
C GLY A 155 22.89 14.64 -2.78
N ALA A 156 22.34 14.78 -1.57
CA ALA A 156 20.89 14.85 -1.36
C ALA A 156 20.49 16.27 -0.96
N ALA A 157 19.52 16.84 -1.67
CA ALA A 157 18.83 18.05 -1.30
C ALA A 157 18.06 17.87 0.02
N ASN A 158 17.93 18.95 0.78
CA ASN A 158 17.14 19.00 2.01
C ASN A 158 15.64 19.08 1.70
N ILE A 159 15.12 18.06 1.02
CA ILE A 159 13.72 17.99 0.56
C ILE A 159 12.70 17.95 1.71
N ARG A 160 13.17 17.78 2.95
CA ARG A 160 12.33 17.80 4.16
C ARG A 160 11.69 19.17 4.40
N ILE A 161 12.30 20.26 3.92
CA ILE A 161 11.67 21.59 4.00
C ILE A 161 10.38 21.66 3.17
N LEU A 162 10.23 20.78 2.18
CA LEU A 162 9.06 20.68 1.31
C LEU A 162 8.02 19.69 1.83
N LYS A 163 8.20 19.10 3.02
CA LYS A 163 7.36 18.02 3.56
C LYS A 163 5.87 18.31 3.52
N GLU A 164 5.46 19.56 3.76
CA GLU A 164 4.05 19.95 3.77
C GLU A 164 3.39 19.94 2.38
N PHE A 165 4.18 20.04 1.31
CA PHE A 165 3.68 20.05 -0.08
C PHE A 165 3.63 18.67 -0.72
N PHE A 166 4.22 17.65 -0.08
CA PHE A 166 4.13 16.28 -0.55
C PHE A 166 2.89 15.55 -0.06
N PHE A 167 2.46 14.58 -0.86
CA PHE A 167 1.38 13.63 -0.56
C PHE A 167 1.86 12.47 0.33
N LEU A 168 2.77 12.73 1.26
CA LEU A 168 3.29 11.74 2.19
C LEU A 168 2.80 12.03 3.61
N PRO A 169 2.34 11.01 4.35
CA PRO A 169 2.03 11.18 5.76
C PRO A 169 3.23 11.64 6.59
N TYR A 170 2.97 12.45 7.62
CA TYR A 170 4.02 12.93 8.51
C TYR A 170 4.59 11.86 9.42
N ASN A 171 3.76 10.90 9.84
CA ASN A 171 4.18 9.70 10.56
C ASN A 171 4.03 8.48 9.65
N ILE A 172 4.78 7.42 9.96
CA ILE A 172 4.66 6.13 9.27
C ILE A 172 3.80 5.18 10.11
N TYR A 173 3.18 4.22 9.45
CA TYR A 173 2.55 3.09 10.09
C TYR A 173 3.61 2.18 10.72
N ASP A 174 3.44 1.86 11.99
CA ASP A 174 4.44 1.15 12.81
C ASP A 174 4.01 -0.27 13.21
N LYS A 175 2.80 -0.68 12.84
CA LYS A 175 2.27 -2.02 13.11
C LYS A 175 2.38 -2.92 11.89
N SER A 176 2.05 -4.20 12.07
CA SER A 176 1.96 -5.17 10.99
C SER A 176 0.60 -5.14 10.29
N VAL A 177 0.59 -5.54 9.03
CA VAL A 177 -0.61 -5.85 8.22
C VAL A 177 -0.60 -7.34 7.88
N THR A 178 -1.77 -7.94 7.71
CA THR A 178 -1.87 -9.29 7.14
C THR A 178 -2.39 -9.23 5.70
N ILE A 179 -1.72 -9.95 4.80
CA ILE A 179 -2.14 -10.12 3.41
C ILE A 179 -2.32 -11.63 3.18
N ASP A 180 -3.57 -12.04 2.97
CA ASP A 180 -4.01 -13.43 2.86
C ASP A 180 -3.56 -14.29 4.06
N GLY A 181 -3.49 -13.65 5.23
CA GLY A 181 -3.05 -14.24 6.50
C GLY A 181 -1.52 -14.22 6.74
N ALA A 182 -0.70 -13.82 5.76
CA ALA A 182 0.73 -13.63 5.96
C ALA A 182 1.02 -12.22 6.54
N GLU A 183 1.79 -12.15 7.62
CA GLU A 183 2.21 -10.88 8.22
C GLU A 183 3.27 -10.16 7.37
N VAL A 184 3.12 -8.85 7.21
CA VAL A 184 4.11 -7.92 6.67
C VAL A 184 4.22 -6.70 7.58
N LYS A 185 5.43 -6.16 7.78
CA LYS A 185 5.70 -5.00 8.64
C LYS A 185 6.99 -4.29 8.27
N ALA A 186 7.22 -3.12 8.89
CA ALA A 186 8.48 -2.38 8.78
C ALA A 186 9.70 -3.29 8.97
N GLY A 187 10.72 -3.12 8.12
CA GLY A 187 11.96 -3.88 8.16
C GLY A 187 11.89 -5.31 7.62
N MET A 188 10.71 -5.83 7.28
CA MET A 188 10.58 -7.15 6.67
C MET A 188 10.96 -7.12 5.19
N SER A 189 11.94 -7.93 4.80
CA SER A 189 12.31 -8.11 3.39
C SER A 189 11.23 -8.89 2.61
N LEU A 190 11.14 -8.67 1.30
CA LEU A 190 10.25 -9.44 0.44
C LEU A 190 10.53 -10.95 0.51
N LYS A 191 11.81 -11.34 0.62
CA LYS A 191 12.23 -12.74 0.77
C LYS A 191 11.64 -13.37 2.03
N GLU A 192 11.65 -12.64 3.14
CA GLU A 192 11.06 -13.09 4.40
C GLU A 192 9.53 -13.17 4.31
N PHE A 193 8.88 -12.16 3.75
CA PHE A 193 7.43 -12.17 3.52
C PHE A 193 7.01 -13.36 2.65
N ASN A 194 7.71 -13.61 1.54
CA ASN A 194 7.45 -14.75 0.66
C ASN A 194 7.70 -16.10 1.33
N LYS A 195 8.67 -16.19 2.24
CA LYS A 195 8.86 -17.40 3.06
C LYS A 195 7.62 -17.67 3.93
N ASN A 196 7.05 -16.64 4.56
CA ASN A 196 5.84 -16.75 5.37
C ASN A 196 4.63 -17.16 4.52
N ARG A 197 4.47 -16.58 3.32
CA ARG A 197 3.43 -16.95 2.35
C ARG A 197 3.51 -18.43 1.95
N ARG A 198 4.72 -18.91 1.59
CA ARG A 198 4.92 -20.33 1.24
C ARG A 198 4.54 -21.27 2.39
N ALA A 199 4.87 -20.92 3.64
CA ALA A 199 4.52 -21.73 4.81
C ALA A 199 2.99 -21.85 5.01
N LEU A 200 2.23 -20.87 4.53
CA LEU A 200 0.76 -20.88 4.56
C LEU A 200 0.13 -21.58 3.34
N GLY A 201 0.93 -22.00 2.35
CA GLY A 201 0.47 -22.64 1.12
C GLY A 201 -0.13 -21.67 0.11
N ILE A 202 0.19 -20.37 0.20
CA ILE A 202 -0.30 -19.32 -0.71
C ILE A 202 0.82 -18.85 -1.66
N ASN A 203 0.43 -18.25 -2.79
CA ASN A 203 1.36 -17.80 -3.83
C ASN A 203 2.30 -16.70 -3.31
N MET A 204 3.43 -16.50 -4.00
CA MET A 204 4.39 -15.45 -3.66
C MET A 204 4.05 -14.12 -4.33
N PHE A 205 4.64 -13.06 -3.78
CA PHE A 205 4.73 -11.77 -4.45
C PHE A 205 5.99 -11.73 -5.32
N THR A 206 5.83 -11.30 -6.56
CA THR A 206 6.85 -11.20 -7.60
C THR A 206 6.86 -9.79 -8.18
N PHE A 207 8.00 -9.41 -8.76
CA PHE A 207 8.20 -8.08 -9.30
C PHE A 207 7.18 -7.79 -10.38
N ARG A 208 6.59 -6.61 -10.29
CA ARG A 208 5.64 -6.11 -11.26
C ARG A 208 6.40 -5.40 -12.37
N ASP A 209 6.55 -6.09 -13.50
CA ASP A 209 7.26 -5.59 -14.67
C ASP A 209 6.42 -4.56 -15.46
N VAL A 210 6.21 -3.39 -14.86
CA VAL A 210 5.49 -2.24 -15.44
C VAL A 210 6.42 -1.06 -15.72
N ASN A 211 7.72 -1.20 -15.44
CA ASN A 211 8.70 -0.14 -15.70
C ASN A 211 9.05 0.01 -17.19
N MET A 212 8.57 -0.93 -18.04
CA MET A 212 8.71 -0.96 -19.49
C MET A 212 10.16 -0.75 -19.97
N ASN A 213 11.14 -1.20 -19.19
CA ASN A 213 12.57 -1.03 -19.50
C ASN A 213 13.09 -2.04 -20.55
N GLY A 214 12.25 -2.98 -20.99
CA GLY A 214 12.59 -4.02 -21.96
C GLY A 214 13.40 -5.19 -21.38
N ILE A 215 13.52 -5.27 -20.06
CA ILE A 215 14.16 -6.37 -19.32
C ILE A 215 13.04 -7.21 -18.71
N ASP A 216 12.98 -8.50 -19.03
CA ASP A 216 12.06 -9.42 -18.37
C ASP A 216 12.49 -9.64 -16.92
N GLU A 217 11.79 -8.97 -16.00
CA GLU A 217 11.99 -9.09 -14.56
C GLU A 217 10.89 -9.95 -13.90
N HIS A 218 10.08 -10.66 -14.68
CA HIS A 218 9.02 -11.51 -14.16
C HIS A 218 9.58 -12.57 -13.19
N GLY A 219 8.91 -12.71 -12.05
CA GLY A 219 9.30 -13.69 -11.04
C GLY A 219 10.45 -13.26 -10.10
N LYS A 220 11.02 -12.07 -10.29
CA LYS A 220 12.01 -11.50 -9.36
C LYS A 220 11.38 -11.28 -7.98
N THR A 221 12.13 -11.58 -6.91
CA THR A 221 11.65 -11.54 -5.51
C THR A 221 12.58 -10.77 -4.57
N GLU A 222 13.40 -9.88 -5.14
CA GLU A 222 14.37 -9.06 -4.41
C GLU A 222 14.61 -7.73 -5.11
N GLY A 223 15.17 -6.77 -4.37
CA GLY A 223 15.47 -5.41 -4.84
C GLY A 223 14.32 -4.43 -4.60
N ASP A 224 14.50 -3.24 -5.16
CA ASP A 224 13.51 -2.17 -5.14
C ASP A 224 12.48 -2.35 -6.26
N GLY A 225 11.26 -1.87 -6.03
CA GLY A 225 10.17 -1.98 -6.97
C GLY A 225 8.83 -2.33 -6.32
N GLU A 226 7.81 -2.42 -7.17
CA GLU A 226 6.49 -2.88 -6.78
C GLU A 226 6.39 -4.40 -6.97
N PHE A 227 5.85 -5.09 -5.97
CA PHE A 227 5.70 -6.54 -5.96
C PHE A 227 4.26 -6.92 -5.62
N TRP A 228 3.74 -7.91 -6.33
CA TRP A 228 2.35 -8.37 -6.19
C TRP A 228 2.23 -9.85 -6.51
N ASP A 229 1.08 -10.43 -6.20
CA ASP A 229 0.78 -11.83 -6.56
C ASP A 229 0.14 -11.88 -7.95
N ASP A 230 0.93 -12.20 -8.98
CA ASP A 230 0.46 -12.31 -10.38
C ASP A 230 -0.69 -13.31 -10.58
N ARG A 231 -0.88 -14.23 -9.63
CA ARG A 231 -1.93 -15.26 -9.65
C ARG A 231 -3.19 -14.82 -8.92
N ARG A 232 -3.19 -13.65 -8.28
CA ARG A 232 -4.35 -13.02 -7.65
C ARG A 232 -5.26 -12.45 -8.75
N LYS A 233 -5.98 -13.33 -9.44
CA LYS A 233 -6.91 -13.00 -10.54
C LYS A 233 -8.34 -13.48 -10.30
N ASN A 234 -8.73 -13.68 -9.05
CA ASN A 234 -10.04 -14.24 -8.75
C ASN A 234 -11.00 -13.10 -8.40
N PHE A 235 -11.78 -12.69 -9.38
CA PHE A 235 -13.00 -11.94 -9.15
C PHE A 235 -13.85 -12.67 -8.09
N CYS A 236 -14.20 -11.99 -7.01
CA CYS A 236 -15.00 -12.62 -5.97
C CYS A 236 -16.47 -12.58 -6.38
N GLU A 237 -16.91 -13.62 -7.08
CA GLU A 237 -18.21 -13.69 -7.77
C GLU A 237 -19.39 -13.35 -6.87
N GLU A 238 -19.39 -13.84 -5.63
CA GLU A 238 -20.47 -13.58 -4.67
C GLU A 238 -20.51 -12.12 -4.21
N GLN A 239 -19.37 -11.44 -4.19
CA GLN A 239 -19.20 -10.08 -3.68
C GLN A 239 -19.22 -9.02 -4.78
N GLY A 240 -19.11 -9.42 -6.06
CA GLY A 240 -19.16 -8.51 -7.19
C GLY A 240 -17.89 -7.66 -7.38
N HIS A 241 -16.81 -7.95 -6.66
CA HIS A 241 -15.58 -7.17 -6.64
C HIS A 241 -14.35 -8.01 -6.27
N TYR A 242 -13.16 -7.40 -6.35
CA TYR A 242 -11.90 -7.99 -5.88
C TYR A 242 -10.98 -6.90 -5.30
N ILE A 243 -10.07 -7.32 -4.43
CA ILE A 243 -9.06 -6.45 -3.80
C ILE A 243 -7.70 -6.72 -4.42
N LEU A 244 -7.11 -5.67 -4.98
CA LEU A 244 -5.73 -5.64 -5.44
C LEU A 244 -4.83 -5.17 -4.30
N CYS A 245 -3.65 -5.78 -4.19
CA CYS A 245 -2.67 -5.42 -3.17
C CYS A 245 -1.25 -5.64 -3.67
N SER A 246 -0.38 -4.64 -3.49
CA SER A 246 1.04 -4.68 -3.82
C SER A 246 1.89 -4.10 -2.69
N LEU A 247 3.17 -4.48 -2.68
CA LEU A 247 4.20 -3.98 -1.78
C LEU A 247 5.23 -3.21 -2.59
N GLN A 248 5.47 -1.95 -2.23
CA GLN A 248 6.58 -1.17 -2.79
C GLN A 248 7.79 -1.27 -1.86
N TYR A 249 8.94 -1.63 -2.42
CA TYR A 249 10.23 -1.55 -1.75
C TYR A 249 11.09 -0.47 -2.37
N SER A 250 11.74 0.32 -1.53
CA SER A 250 12.63 1.41 -1.92
C SER A 250 13.80 1.48 -0.97
N TYR A 251 15.01 1.57 -1.51
CA TYR A 251 16.24 1.51 -0.72
C TYR A 251 16.32 0.25 0.17
N ASN A 252 15.89 -0.89 -0.38
CA ASN A 252 15.81 -2.20 0.26
C ASN A 252 14.89 -2.28 1.50
N ALA A 253 13.96 -1.33 1.65
CA ALA A 253 12.99 -1.31 2.74
C ALA A 253 11.56 -1.16 2.22
N LEU A 254 10.59 -1.71 2.95
CA LEU A 254 9.17 -1.53 2.63
C LEU A 254 8.82 -0.04 2.70
N GLU A 255 8.38 0.52 1.59
CA GLU A 255 7.96 1.93 1.49
C GLU A 255 6.48 2.07 1.80
N TYR A 256 5.63 1.33 1.09
CA TYR A 256 4.19 1.31 1.33
C TYR A 256 3.55 0.00 0.88
N ILE A 257 2.34 -0.23 1.41
CA ILE A 257 1.39 -1.20 0.88
C ILE A 257 0.32 -0.42 0.12
N LYS A 258 0.08 -0.78 -1.13
CA LYS A 258 -0.97 -0.19 -1.99
C LYS A 258 -2.14 -1.17 -2.05
N ILE A 259 -3.35 -0.69 -1.83
CA ILE A 259 -4.58 -1.50 -1.80
C ILE A 259 -5.65 -0.79 -2.62
N GLY A 260 -6.28 -1.53 -3.53
CA GLY A 260 -7.34 -1.01 -4.38
C GLY A 260 -8.45 -2.00 -4.60
N TYR A 261 -9.45 -1.53 -5.31
CA TYR A 261 -10.72 -2.19 -5.46
C TYR A 261 -11.09 -2.22 -6.94
N GLY A 262 -11.39 -3.42 -7.45
CA GLY A 262 -11.89 -3.61 -8.80
C GLY A 262 -13.29 -4.22 -8.79
N ILE A 263 -14.11 -3.88 -9.77
CA ILE A 263 -15.43 -4.47 -10.01
C ILE A 263 -15.45 -5.22 -11.34
N ASN A 264 -16.40 -6.14 -11.51
CA ASN A 264 -16.48 -6.94 -12.73
C ASN A 264 -16.71 -6.06 -13.96
N GLY A 265 -16.00 -6.33 -15.05
CA GLY A 265 -16.15 -5.60 -16.30
C GLY A 265 -15.45 -4.24 -16.35
N ASP A 266 -14.77 -3.81 -15.28
CA ASP A 266 -13.80 -2.72 -15.32
C ASP A 266 -12.41 -3.27 -15.68
N ASP A 267 -12.26 -3.81 -16.88
CA ASP A 267 -10.96 -4.28 -17.41
C ASP A 267 -10.08 -3.10 -17.88
N GLU A 268 -10.64 -1.90 -17.99
CA GLU A 268 -9.99 -0.76 -18.65
C GLU A 268 -8.81 -0.16 -17.87
N ASP A 269 -8.73 -0.37 -16.54
CA ASP A 269 -7.78 0.38 -15.69
C ASP A 269 -7.04 -0.46 -14.63
N ILE A 270 -7.03 -1.81 -14.75
CA ILE A 270 -6.20 -2.68 -13.88
C ILE A 270 -4.71 -2.29 -13.92
N TYR A 271 -4.27 -1.66 -15.01
CA TYR A 271 -2.92 -1.14 -15.19
C TYR A 271 -2.63 0.19 -14.47
N SER A 272 -3.66 0.88 -13.98
CA SER A 272 -3.54 2.08 -13.13
C SER A 272 -3.49 1.74 -11.63
N PHE A 273 -3.96 0.53 -11.27
CA PHE A 273 -3.44 -0.15 -10.08
C PHE A 273 -1.98 -0.51 -10.30
#